data_AF-F9RZ83-F1
#
_entry.id   AF-F9RZ83-F1
#
_cell.length_a   1.000
_cell.length_b   1.000
_cell.length_c   1.000
_cell.angle_alpha   90.00
_cell.angle_beta   90.00
_cell.angle_gamma   90.00
#
_symmetry.space_group_name_H-M   'P 1'
#
loop_
_entity.id
_entity.type
_entity.pdbx_description
1 polymer ?
#
loop_
_entity_poly.entity_id
_entity_poly.type
_entity_poly.pdbx_seq_one_letter_code
_entity_poly.pdbx_strand_id
1 'polypeptide(L)' 'MKLILTIGSLLLIATATQVEGLYRALAELSAFLFIAALVIHYRKEKRQKVRIEPEEL' A
#
# COMPACT_ATOMS: atom_id res chain seq x y z
N MET A 1 -7.34 7.69 0.74
CA MET A 1 -6.47 6.60 1.25
C MET A 1 -5.26 6.32 0.38
N LYS A 2 -5.41 6.13 -0.94
CA LYS A 2 -4.27 5.86 -1.85
C LYS A 2 -3.14 6.87 -1.72
N LEU A 3 -3.44 8.18 -1.81
CA LEU A 3 -2.44 9.25 -1.72
C LEU A 3 -1.62 9.21 -0.42
N ILE A 4 -2.29 8.98 0.71
CA ILE A 4 -1.66 8.88 2.04
C ILE A 4 -0.74 7.66 2.11
N LEU A 5 -1.18 6.51 1.59
CA LEU A 5 -0.37 5.30 1.53
C LEU A 5 0.85 5.48 0.62
N THR A 6 0.69 6.15 -0.53
CA THR A 6 1.80 6.43 -1.46
C THR A 6 2.83 7.38 -0.85
N ILE A 7 2.38 8.53 -0.32
CA ILE A 7 3.28 9.53 0.28
C ILE A 7 3.95 8.96 1.54
N GLY A 8 3.20 8.25 2.39
CA GLY A 8 3.74 7.60 3.59
C GLY A 8 4.80 6.55 3.25
N SER A 9 4.60 5.75 2.20
CA SER A 9 5.60 4.77 1.74
C SER A 9 6.89 5.45 1.27
N LEU A 10 6.77 6.52 0.48
CA LEU A 10 7.92 7.30 0.00
C LEU A 10 8.74 7.89 1.15
N LEU A 11 8.06 8.47 2.14
CA LEU A 11 8.72 9.03 3.32
C LEU A 11 9.44 7.93 4.11
N LEU A 12 8.78 6.81 4.40
CA LEU A 12 9.38 5.71 5.17
C LEU A 12 10.60 5.11 4.47
N ILE A 13 10.57 4.99 3.13
CA ILE A 13 11.72 4.54 2.34
C ILE A 13 12.85 5.58 2.41
N ALA A 14 12.54 6.87 2.30
CA ALA A 14 13.54 7.93 2.42
C ALA A 14 14.16 8.00 3.83
N THR A 15 13.37 7.75 4.87
CA THR A 15 13.90 7.66 6.24
C THR A 15 14.82 6.44 6.37
N ALA A 16 14.42 5.29 5.80
CA ALA A 16 15.21 4.05 5.86
C ALA A 16 16.60 4.16 5.21
N THR A 17 16.82 5.11 4.29
CA THR A 17 18.16 5.35 3.70
C THR A 17 19.05 6.23 4.58
N GLN A 18 18.46 6.96 5.53
CA GLN A 18 19.17 7.92 6.39
C GLN A 18 19.43 7.40 7.81
N VAL A 19 18.66 6.42 8.27
CA VAL A 19 18.85 5.77 9.56
C VAL A 19 19.39 4.36 9.39
N GLU A 20 20.09 3.89 10.42
CA GLU A 20 20.63 2.53 10.49
C GLU A 20 19.98 1.73 11.63
N GLY A 21 20.26 0.42 11.67
CA GLY A 21 19.84 -0.45 12.76
C GLY A 21 18.32 -0.58 12.91
N LEU A 22 17.83 -0.54 14.14
CA LEU A 22 16.43 -0.81 14.48
C LEU A 22 15.44 0.15 13.80
N TYR A 23 15.79 1.43 13.71
CA TYR A 23 14.92 2.44 13.09
C TYR A 23 14.78 2.23 11.58
N ARG A 24 15.85 1.77 10.91
CA ARG A 24 15.79 1.36 9.51
C ARG A 24 14.85 0.18 9.31
N ALA A 25 14.99 -0.86 10.13
CA ALA A 25 14.14 -2.05 10.05
C ALA A 25 12.65 -1.72 10.28
N LEU A 26 12.35 -0.82 11.24
CA LEU A 26 10.99 -0.33 11.49
C LEU A 26 10.43 0.44 10.30
N ALA A 27 11.24 1.29 9.67
CA ALA A 27 10.83 2.07 8.51
C ALA A 27 10.57 1.16 7.29
N GLU A 28 11.45 0.20 7.03
CA GLU A 28 11.29 -0.79 5.95
C GLU A 28 10.03 -1.66 6.16
N LEU A 29 9.80 -2.16 7.39
CA LEU A 29 8.60 -2.93 7.72
C LEU A 29 7.33 -2.09 7.52
N SER A 30 7.35 -0.84 7.98
CA SER A 30 6.19 0.06 7.85
C SER A 30 5.90 0.39 6.38
N ALA A 31 6.95 0.63 5.57
CA ALA A 31 6.81 0.85 4.14
C ALA A 31 6.21 -0.39 3.44
N PHE A 32 6.67 -1.58 3.81
CA PHE A 32 6.12 -2.83 3.28
C PHE A 32 4.63 -3.00 3.61
N LEU A 33 4.24 -2.72 4.85
CA LEU A 33 2.84 -2.77 5.28
C LEU A 33 1.96 -1.76 4.51
N PHE A 34 2.47 -0.55 4.27
CA PHE A 34 1.76 0.47 3.50
C PHE A 34 1.53 0.04 2.04
N ILE A 35 2.56 -0.54 1.40
CA ILE A 35 2.44 -1.07 0.04
C ILE A 35 1.47 -2.27 0.01
N ALA A 36 1.55 -3.19 0.98
CA ALA A 36 0.63 -4.32 1.07
C ALA A 36 -0.83 -3.84 1.23
N ALA A 37 -1.07 -2.86 2.10
CA ALA A 37 -2.38 -2.24 2.26
C ALA A 37 -2.87 -1.57 0.96
N LEU A 38 -1.98 -0.89 0.23
CA LEU A 38 -2.28 -0.28 -1.06
C LEU A 38 -2.70 -1.33 -2.09
N VAL A 39 -1.97 -2.44 -2.20
CA VAL A 39 -2.28 -3.55 -3.13
C VAL A 39 -3.62 -4.20 -2.77
N ILE A 40 -3.89 -4.44 -1.49
CA ILE A 40 -5.17 -5.00 -1.02
C ILE A 40 -6.31 -4.04 -1.36
N HIS A 41 -6.14 -2.75 -1.09
CA HIS A 41 -7.14 -1.73 -1.39
C HIS A 41 -7.42 -1.65 -2.89
N TYR A 42 -6.38 -1.65 -3.73
CA TYR A 42 -6.52 -1.65 -5.18
C TYR A 42 -7.18 -2.92 -5.73
N ARG A 43 -6.83 -4.09 -5.18
CA ARG A 43 -7.51 -5.35 -5.52
C ARG A 43 -8.99 -5.35 -5.15
N LYS A 44 -9.34 -4.80 -3.99
CA LYS A 44 -10.75 -4.66 -3.55
C LYS A 44 -11.53 -3.76 -4.49
N GLU A 45 -11.02 -2.57 -4.82
CA GLU A 45 -11.67 -1.68 -5.79
C GLU A 45 -11.81 -2.33 -7.18
N LYS A 46 -10.78 -3.03 -7.66
CA LYS A 46 -10.85 -3.70 -8.97
C LYS A 46 -11.91 -4.80 -8.97
N ARG A 47 -12.03 -5.60 -7.89
CA ARG A 47 -13.10 -6.59 -7.76
C ARG A 47 -14.49 -5.96 -7.64
N GLN A 48 -14.60 -4.80 -7.00
CA GLN A 48 -15.87 -4.10 -6.86
C GLN A 48 -16.34 -3.47 -8.19
N LYS A 49 -15.40 -3.03 -9.04
CA LYS A 49 -15.71 -2.59 -10.41
C LYS A 49 -16.08 -3.73 -11.37
N VAL A 50 -15.56 -4.94 -11.15
CA VAL A 50 -15.94 -6.16 -11.89
C VAL A 50 -17.16 -6.82 -11.21
N ARG A 51 -18.19 -6.03 -10.92
CA ARG A 51 -19.51 -6.60 -10.63
C ARG A 51 -20.12 -6.92 -11.99
N ILE A 52 -19.92 -8.16 -12.42
CA ILE A 52 -20.56 -8.71 -13.62
C ILE A 52 -22.07 -8.55 -13.39
N GLU A 53 -22.70 -7.65 -14.14
CA GLU A 53 -24.15 -7.64 -14.23
C GLU A 53 -24.56 -9.00 -14.77
N PRO A 54 -25.45 -9.75 -14.10
CA PRO A 54 -25.97 -10.96 -14.68
C PRO A 54 -26.69 -10.54 -15.97
N GLU A 55 -26.16 -10.95 -17.12
CA GLU A 55 -26.96 -10.96 -18.34
C GLU A 55 -28.22 -11.78 -18.03
N GLU A 56 -29.36 -11.12 -18.01
CA GLU A 56 -30.67 -11.75 -17.90
C GLU A 56 -30.85 -12.63 -19.15
N LEU A 57 -30.67 -13.95 -18.97
CA LEU A 57 -31.05 -14.98 -19.94
C LEU A 57 -32.54 -15.26 -19.88
#